data_AF-A0A968HVD9-F1
#
_entry.id   AF-A0A968HVD9-F1
#
_cell.length_a   1.000
_cell.length_b   1.000
_cell.length_c   1.000
_cell.angle_alpha   90.00
_cell.angle_beta   90.00
_cell.angle_gamma   90.00
#
_symmetry.space_group_name_H-M   'P 1'
#
loop_
_entity.id
_entity.type
_entity.pdbx_description
1 polymer ?
#
loop_
_entity_poly.entity_id
_entity_poly.type
_entity_poly.pdbx_seq_one_letter_code
_entity_poly.pdbx_strand_id
1 'polypeptide(L)'
;MSSDTSIITVLAVDGPRIDFRVRTTTAGGINDYSLTRSFALLLVSDARRRARDFGFNVAPRPIDAEEATWDPRWYGDRDWMAENVGRYVVSTELLARRNVLPEEEASYARLTAVMDETSGLPAAEAEARRCEVFHHVDLRVTMTESKWAEGIEPGLVFGSTAYDVWWNDPTRPEV
;
A
#
# COMPACT_ATOMS: atom_id res chain seq x y z
N MET A 1 19.19 -7.37 3.25
CA MET A 1 17.79 -7.45 2.80
C MET A 1 17.49 -6.13 2.13
N SER A 2 17.17 -6.15 0.83
CA SER A 2 16.76 -4.95 0.09
C SER A 2 15.37 -4.56 0.59
N SER A 3 15.19 -3.33 1.07
CA SER A 3 13.87 -2.83 1.46
C SER A 3 13.10 -2.49 0.19
N ASP A 4 12.17 -3.35 -0.21
CA ASP A 4 11.30 -3.06 -1.34
C ASP A 4 10.41 -1.86 -0.97
N THR A 5 10.73 -0.71 -1.53
CA THR A 5 9.93 0.49 -1.31
C THR A 5 8.71 0.37 -2.22
N SER A 6 7.51 0.54 -1.65
CA SER A 6 6.28 0.64 -2.40
C SER A 6 5.86 2.09 -2.50
N ILE A 7 5.44 2.52 -3.68
CA ILE A 7 4.70 3.76 -3.87
C ILE A 7 3.22 3.43 -3.97
N ILE A 8 2.44 4.06 -3.10
CA ILE A 8 1.02 3.85 -2.96
C ILE A 8 0.29 5.07 -3.51
N THR A 9 -0.74 4.84 -4.32
CA THR A 9 -1.67 5.88 -4.76
C THR A 9 -3.08 5.50 -4.37
N VAL A 10 -3.83 6.42 -3.75
CA VAL A 10 -5.27 6.24 -3.53
C VAL A 10 -6.00 6.56 -4.83
N LEU A 11 -6.68 5.58 -5.42
CA LEU A 11 -7.43 5.72 -6.68
C LEU A 11 -8.86 6.20 -6.43
N ALA A 12 -9.54 5.63 -5.44
CA ALA A 12 -10.92 5.95 -5.11
C ALA A 12 -11.23 5.64 -3.64
N VAL A 13 -12.22 6.35 -3.09
CA VAL A 13 -12.79 6.11 -1.76
C VAL A 13 -14.31 6.18 -1.89
N ASP A 14 -15.01 5.13 -1.47
CA ASP A 14 -16.47 5.03 -1.46
C ASP A 14 -16.96 4.34 -0.18
N GLY A 15 -17.36 5.16 0.80
CA GLY A 15 -17.73 4.68 2.14
C GLY A 15 -16.58 3.89 2.78
N PRO A 16 -16.77 2.58 3.09
CA PRO A 16 -15.72 1.75 3.67
C PRO A 16 -14.74 1.18 2.64
N ARG A 17 -14.94 1.43 1.33
CA ARG A 17 -14.11 0.86 0.27
C ARG A 17 -13.05 1.84 -0.18
N ILE A 18 -11.81 1.39 -0.25
CA ILE A 18 -10.67 2.17 -0.72
C ILE A 18 -9.96 1.39 -1.81
N ASP A 19 -9.80 2.00 -2.96
CA ASP A 19 -9.03 1.44 -4.06
C ASP A 19 -7.62 2.03 -4.03
N PHE A 20 -6.62 1.17 -3.94
CA PHE A 20 -5.21 1.54 -3.94
C PHE A 20 -4.52 1.04 -5.21
N ARG A 21 -3.57 1.80 -5.70
CA ARG A 21 -2.51 1.31 -6.58
C ARG A 21 -1.25 1.14 -5.77
N VAL A 22 -0.63 -0.03 -5.89
CA VAL A 22 0.63 -0.38 -5.22
C VAL A 22 1.66 -0.68 -6.30
N ARG A 23 2.68 0.17 -6.38
CA ARG A 23 3.81 0.01 -7.29
C ARG A 23 5.09 -0.23 -6.51
N THR A 24 5.80 -1.31 -6.81
CA THR A 24 7.13 -1.55 -6.25
C THR A 24 8.16 -0.66 -6.94
N THR A 25 9.14 -0.14 -6.20
CA THR A 25 10.22 0.69 -6.76
C THR A 25 11.34 -0.14 -7.37
N THR A 26 11.42 -1.43 -7.03
CA THR A 26 12.35 -2.42 -7.59
C THR A 26 11.63 -3.27 -8.63
N ALA A 27 12.37 -3.94 -9.52
CA ALA A 27 11.85 -4.89 -10.50
C ALA A 27 11.25 -6.17 -9.86
N GLY A 28 11.03 -6.19 -8.54
CA GLY A 28 10.41 -7.28 -7.81
C GLY A 28 8.93 -7.35 -8.15
N GLY A 29 8.54 -8.46 -8.77
CA GLY A 29 7.13 -8.82 -8.95
C GLY A 29 6.42 -8.77 -7.61
N ILE A 30 5.23 -8.19 -7.59
CA ILE A 30 4.42 -8.14 -6.38
C ILE A 30 4.11 -9.58 -5.97
N ASN A 31 4.75 -10.01 -4.88
CA ASN A 31 4.39 -11.25 -4.22
C ASN A 31 2.94 -11.16 -3.73
N ASP A 32 2.22 -12.28 -3.76
CA ASP A 32 0.81 -12.44 -3.35
C ASP A 32 0.43 -11.86 -1.97
N TYR A 33 1.43 -11.50 -1.17
CA TYR A 33 1.30 -10.89 0.13
C TYR A 33 0.68 -9.48 0.14
N SER A 34 0.74 -8.74 -0.98
CA SER A 34 0.00 -7.47 -1.14
C SER A 34 -1.52 -7.66 -1.13
N LEU A 35 -2.01 -8.90 -1.08
CA LEU A 35 -3.44 -9.23 -0.98
C LEU A 35 -3.88 -9.62 0.44
N THR A 36 -3.01 -9.50 1.43
CA THR A 36 -3.38 -9.84 2.82
C THR A 36 -4.15 -8.69 3.48
N ARG A 37 -5.03 -9.02 4.44
CA ARG A 37 -5.70 -7.98 5.24
C ARG A 37 -4.70 -7.23 6.13
N SER A 38 -3.61 -7.87 6.53
CA SER A 38 -2.52 -7.23 7.30
C SER A 38 -1.84 -6.14 6.48
N PHE A 39 -1.52 -6.43 5.21
CA PHE A 39 -1.01 -5.41 4.31
C PHE A 39 -2.01 -4.25 4.12
N ALA A 40 -3.28 -4.58 3.86
CA ALA A 40 -4.34 -3.59 3.71
C ALA A 40 -4.51 -2.69 4.94
N LEU A 41 -4.46 -3.26 6.15
CA LEU A 41 -4.55 -2.51 7.39
C LEU A 41 -3.40 -1.49 7.51
N LEU A 42 -2.19 -1.89 7.14
CA LEU A 42 -1.04 -0.99 7.17
C LEU A 42 -1.11 0.10 6.08
N LEU A 43 -1.64 -0.21 4.88
CA LEU A 43 -1.89 0.79 3.84
C LEU A 43 -2.87 1.86 4.32
N VAL A 44 -4.00 1.45 4.89
CA VAL A 44 -5.03 2.37 5.35
C VAL A 44 -4.54 3.20 6.53
N SER A 45 -3.81 2.57 7.47
CA SER A 45 -3.12 3.25 8.56
C SER A 45 -2.19 4.37 8.07
N ASP A 46 -1.31 4.07 7.11
CA ASP A 46 -0.41 5.06 6.54
C ASP A 46 -1.18 6.14 5.76
N ALA A 47 -2.19 5.76 4.96
CA ALA A 47 -2.99 6.71 4.18
C ALA A 47 -3.72 7.72 5.09
N ARG A 48 -4.39 7.27 6.15
CA ARG A 48 -5.04 8.16 7.14
C ARG A 48 -4.02 9.10 7.79
N ARG A 49 -2.84 8.58 8.12
CA ARG A 49 -1.79 9.38 8.73
C ARG A 49 -1.25 10.43 7.77
N ARG A 50 -1.01 10.09 6.50
CA ARG A 50 -0.52 11.03 5.48
C ARG A 50 -1.57 12.05 5.05
N ALA A 51 -2.85 11.70 5.16
CA ALA A 51 -3.94 12.68 5.01
C ALA A 51 -3.95 13.73 6.14
N ARG A 52 -3.42 13.38 7.32
CA ARG A 52 -3.34 14.28 8.49
C ARG A 52 -2.00 15.01 8.60
N ASP A 53 -0.90 14.38 8.17
CA ASP A 53 0.48 14.89 8.27
C ASP A 53 1.19 14.93 6.90
N PHE A 54 1.77 16.07 6.54
CA PHE A 54 2.65 16.19 5.37
C PHE A 54 4.08 15.75 5.70
N GLY A 55 4.42 14.46 5.52
CA GLY A 55 5.81 14.01 5.66
C GLY A 55 6.08 12.60 5.14
N PHE A 56 7.20 12.40 4.43
CA PHE A 56 7.70 11.10 3.95
C PHE A 56 8.43 10.33 5.07
N ASN A 57 8.29 9.00 5.11
CA ASN A 57 8.97 8.05 6.00
C ASN A 57 8.65 8.15 7.50
N VAL A 58 7.49 7.65 7.90
CA VAL A 58 7.13 7.51 9.32
C VAL A 58 6.35 6.21 9.46
N ALA A 59 6.57 5.47 10.55
CA ALA A 59 5.92 4.19 10.80
C ALA A 59 4.38 4.30 10.84
N PRO A 60 3.65 3.26 10.40
CA PRO A 60 2.19 3.23 10.48
C PRO A 60 1.69 3.39 11.93
N ARG A 61 0.57 4.11 12.10
CA ARG A 61 -0.10 4.30 13.41
C ARG A 61 -1.39 3.48 13.48
N PRO A 62 -1.75 2.90 14.63
CA PRO A 62 -3.02 2.22 14.78
C PRO A 62 -4.18 3.13 14.33
N ILE A 63 -5.16 2.57 13.62
CA ILE A 63 -6.32 3.31 13.09
C ILE A 63 -7.14 3.96 14.24
N ASP A 64 -7.04 3.41 15.44
CA ASP A 64 -7.70 3.79 16.69
C ASP A 64 -6.80 4.58 17.68
N ALA A 65 -5.60 4.99 17.28
CA ALA A 65 -4.61 5.63 18.17
C ALA A 65 -5.02 7.01 18.76
N GLU A 66 -6.23 7.50 18.49
CA GLU A 66 -6.80 8.63 19.25
C GLU A 66 -7.24 8.21 20.67
N GLU A 67 -7.48 6.91 20.93
CA GLU A 67 -7.91 6.39 22.24
C GLU A 67 -6.90 5.42 22.91
N ALA A 68 -5.85 4.99 22.21
CA ALA A 68 -4.91 3.97 22.70
C ALA A 68 -3.47 4.47 22.86
N THR A 69 -2.78 3.99 23.90
CA THR A 69 -1.32 4.13 24.08
C THR A 69 -0.60 3.57 22.86
N TRP A 70 -0.06 4.45 22.01
CA TRP A 70 0.71 4.10 20.84
C TRP A 70 1.93 3.24 21.22
N ASP A 71 1.93 1.97 20.82
CA ASP A 71 3.12 1.11 20.85
C ASP A 71 3.60 0.89 19.41
N PRO A 72 4.71 1.50 18.96
CA PRO A 72 5.22 1.35 17.61
C PRO A 72 5.60 -0.08 17.21
N ARG A 73 5.47 -1.10 18.06
CA ARG A 73 5.76 -2.49 17.72
C ARG A 73 4.58 -3.25 17.12
N TRP A 74 3.35 -2.72 17.23
CA TRP A 74 2.13 -3.42 16.80
C TRP A 74 2.16 -3.87 15.33
N TYR A 75 2.74 -3.05 14.43
CA TYR A 75 2.79 -3.36 13.00
C TYR A 75 3.83 -4.43 12.65
N GLY A 76 4.68 -4.83 13.60
CA GLY A 76 5.62 -5.95 13.51
C GLY A 76 5.23 -7.13 14.39
N ASP A 77 4.15 -7.00 15.18
CA ASP A 77 3.65 -8.03 16.08
C ASP A 77 2.63 -8.92 15.35
N ARG A 78 3.09 -10.13 15.02
CA ARG A 78 2.30 -11.13 14.30
C ARG A 78 1.04 -11.53 15.06
N ASP A 79 1.14 -11.69 16.38
CA ASP A 79 0.05 -12.21 17.19
C ASP A 79 -1.03 -11.13 17.33
N TRP A 80 -0.62 -9.88 17.57
CA TRP A 80 -1.53 -8.75 17.55
C TRP A 80 -2.24 -8.63 16.20
N MET A 81 -1.50 -8.72 15.09
CA MET A 81 -2.07 -8.65 13.74
C MET A 81 -3.11 -9.74 13.50
N ALA A 82 -2.79 -10.99 13.84
CA ALA A 82 -3.71 -12.11 13.68
C ALA A 82 -5.01 -11.92 14.47
N GLU A 83 -4.92 -11.38 15.68
CA GLU A 83 -6.08 -11.16 16.57
C GLU A 83 -6.92 -9.93 16.19
N ASN A 84 -6.32 -8.90 15.60
CA ASN A 84 -6.96 -7.59 15.44
C ASN A 84 -7.29 -7.21 14.00
N VAL A 85 -6.64 -7.79 12.99
CA VAL A 85 -6.82 -7.35 11.59
C VAL A 85 -8.28 -7.42 11.13
N GLY A 86 -9.00 -8.47 11.52
CA GLY A 86 -10.40 -8.67 11.17
C GLY A 86 -11.37 -7.68 11.82
N ARG A 87 -10.92 -6.91 12.83
CA ARG A 87 -11.71 -5.82 13.42
C ARG A 87 -11.77 -4.59 12.52
N TYR A 88 -10.81 -4.44 11.62
CA TYR A 88 -10.64 -3.25 10.77
C TYR A 88 -10.89 -3.54 9.30
N VAL A 89 -10.40 -4.68 8.80
CA VAL A 89 -10.45 -5.02 7.37
C VAL A 89 -11.34 -6.24 7.17
N VAL A 90 -12.39 -6.07 6.36
CA VAL A 90 -13.27 -7.15 5.92
C VAL A 90 -12.59 -7.99 4.86
N SER A 91 -12.11 -7.35 3.79
CA SER A 91 -11.51 -8.03 2.64
C SER A 91 -10.44 -7.17 1.97
N THR A 92 -9.54 -7.87 1.28
CA THR A 92 -8.62 -7.31 0.29
C THR A 92 -8.83 -8.05 -1.01
N GLU A 93 -9.04 -7.34 -2.10
CA GLU A 93 -9.36 -7.89 -3.42
C GLU A 93 -8.35 -7.35 -4.44
N LEU A 94 -7.82 -8.25 -5.27
CA LEU A 94 -7.01 -7.86 -6.42
C LEU A 94 -7.94 -7.40 -7.55
N LEU A 95 -7.89 -6.12 -7.91
CA LEU A 95 -8.66 -5.59 -9.05
C LEU A 95 -7.93 -5.83 -10.36
N ALA A 96 -6.61 -5.60 -10.39
CA ALA A 96 -5.80 -5.78 -11.59
C ALA A 96 -4.33 -6.01 -11.26
N ARG A 97 -3.64 -6.82 -12.07
CA ARG A 97 -2.17 -6.82 -12.19
C ARG A 97 -1.82 -6.18 -13.52
N ARG A 98 -0.93 -5.19 -13.50
CA ARG A 98 -0.55 -4.41 -14.70
C ARG A 98 0.95 -4.48 -14.90
N ASN A 99 1.37 -4.39 -16.17
CA ASN A 99 2.77 -4.38 -16.60
C ASN A 99 3.59 -5.51 -15.96
N VAL A 100 3.04 -6.73 -15.95
CA VAL A 100 3.76 -7.93 -15.51
C VAL A 100 4.79 -8.24 -16.59
N LEU A 101 6.03 -7.83 -16.37
CA LEU A 101 7.15 -8.10 -17.26
C LEU A 101 7.93 -9.31 -16.73
N PRO A 102 8.44 -10.18 -17.62
CA PRO A 102 9.50 -11.12 -17.28
C PRO A 102 10.69 -10.37 -16.66
N GLU A 103 11.39 -10.99 -15.71
CA GLU A 103 12.54 -10.40 -15.00
C GLU A 103 13.63 -9.91 -15.98
N GLU A 104 13.82 -10.62 -17.08
CA GLU A 104 14.75 -10.28 -18.17
C GLU A 104 14.31 -9.03 -18.99
N GLU A 105 13.00 -8.75 -19.06
CA GLU A 105 12.42 -7.61 -19.79
C GLU A 105 12.20 -6.37 -18.90
N ALA A 106 12.26 -6.52 -17.58
CA ALA A 106 12.29 -5.44 -16.60
C ALA A 106 13.66 -4.71 -16.61
N SER A 107 14.12 -4.34 -17.80
CA SER A 107 15.40 -3.69 -18.05
C SER A 107 15.53 -2.43 -17.20
N TYR A 108 16.54 -2.42 -16.33
CA TYR A 108 16.91 -1.29 -15.49
C TYR A 108 17.03 0.02 -16.28
N ALA A 109 17.46 -0.03 -17.54
CA ALA A 109 17.60 1.14 -18.40
C ALA A 109 16.25 1.80 -18.75
N ARG A 110 15.20 1.01 -19.02
CA ARG A 110 13.85 1.53 -19.27
C ARG A 110 13.25 2.14 -18.00
N LEU A 111 13.52 1.53 -16.86
CA LEU A 111 13.05 2.01 -15.55
C LEU A 111 13.74 3.33 -15.18
N THR A 112 15.06 3.44 -15.40
CA THR A 112 15.82 4.68 -15.16
C THR A 112 15.40 5.82 -16.07
N ALA A 113 15.17 5.57 -17.36
CA ALA A 113 14.73 6.61 -18.29
C ALA A 113 13.39 7.24 -17.88
N VAL A 114 12.42 6.42 -17.45
CA VAL A 114 11.13 6.93 -16.94
C VAL A 114 11.30 7.70 -15.63
N MET A 115 12.24 7.30 -14.77
CA MET A 115 12.54 8.06 -13.55
C MET A 115 13.08 9.45 -13.87
N ASP A 116 13.95 9.57 -14.86
CA ASP A 116 14.52 10.84 -15.33
C ASP A 116 13.46 11.72 -16.00
N GLU A 117 12.63 11.15 -16.88
CA GLU A 117 11.53 11.85 -17.59
C GLU A 117 10.46 12.40 -16.65
N THR A 118 10.28 11.75 -15.50
CA THR A 118 9.30 12.16 -14.47
C THR A 118 9.90 13.08 -13.41
N SER A 119 11.18 13.41 -13.52
CA SER A 119 11.84 14.35 -12.61
C SER A 119 11.25 15.75 -12.76
N GLY A 120 10.88 16.37 -11.64
CA GLY A 120 10.30 17.72 -11.61
C GLY A 120 8.78 17.78 -11.85
N LEU A 121 8.12 16.67 -12.19
CA LEU A 121 6.65 16.61 -12.25
C LEU A 121 6.03 16.59 -10.84
N PRO A 122 4.78 17.08 -10.68
CA PRO A 122 4.01 16.85 -9.47
C PRO A 122 3.92 15.37 -9.12
N ALA A 123 3.95 15.01 -7.83
CA ALA A 123 4.07 13.61 -7.38
C ALA A 123 3.00 12.67 -8.00
N ALA A 124 1.75 13.12 -8.09
CA ALA A 124 0.67 12.34 -8.69
C ALA A 124 0.85 12.13 -10.21
N GLU A 125 1.35 13.14 -10.92
CA GLU A 125 1.62 13.05 -12.36
C GLU A 125 2.83 12.17 -12.65
N ALA A 126 3.93 12.37 -11.90
CA ALA A 126 5.11 11.52 -11.96
C ALA A 126 4.75 10.05 -11.72
N GLU A 127 3.91 9.79 -10.73
CA GLU A 127 3.48 8.45 -10.38
C GLU A 127 2.57 7.82 -11.45
N ALA A 128 1.63 8.58 -12.00
CA ALA A 128 0.79 8.11 -13.10
C ALA A 128 1.63 7.68 -14.31
N ARG A 129 2.65 8.46 -14.68
CA ARG A 129 3.56 8.11 -15.79
C ARG A 129 4.44 6.91 -15.49
N ARG A 130 4.96 6.80 -14.27
CA ARG A 130 5.69 5.59 -13.85
C ARG A 130 4.81 4.35 -13.95
N CYS A 131 3.54 4.44 -13.55
CA CYS A 131 2.61 3.32 -13.66
C CYS A 131 2.30 2.89 -15.11
N GLU A 132 2.66 3.65 -16.14
CA GLU A 132 2.52 3.18 -17.54
C GLU A 132 3.55 2.10 -17.89
N VAL A 133 4.66 2.03 -17.14
CA VAL A 133 5.79 1.16 -17.45
C VAL A 133 6.06 0.18 -16.32
N PHE A 134 6.03 0.63 -15.08
CA PHE A 134 6.35 -0.18 -13.92
C PHE A 134 5.22 -1.15 -13.60
N HIS A 135 5.60 -2.35 -13.15
CA HIS A 135 4.68 -3.31 -12.57
C HIS A 135 3.96 -2.71 -11.36
N HIS A 136 2.65 -2.90 -11.30
CA HIS A 136 1.84 -2.51 -10.16
C HIS A 136 0.58 -3.36 -10.09
N VAL A 137 -0.05 -3.33 -8.92
CA VAL A 137 -1.37 -3.91 -8.69
C VAL A 137 -2.34 -2.84 -8.26
N ASP A 138 -3.57 -2.98 -8.73
CA ASP A 138 -4.70 -2.22 -8.21
C ASP A 138 -5.44 -3.15 -7.22
N LEU A 139 -5.68 -2.67 -6.01
CA LEU A 139 -6.27 -3.39 -4.89
C LEU A 139 -7.51 -2.67 -4.42
N ARG A 140 -8.53 -3.42 -4.01
CA ARG A 140 -9.64 -2.90 -3.22
C ARG A 140 -9.54 -3.41 -1.81
N VAL A 141 -9.57 -2.49 -0.86
CA VAL A 141 -9.67 -2.78 0.57
C VAL A 141 -11.06 -2.41 1.04
N THR A 142 -11.76 -3.35 1.65
CA THR A 142 -13.06 -3.08 2.29
C THR A 142 -12.86 -3.05 3.80
N MET A 143 -13.10 -1.90 4.41
CA MET A 143 -13.06 -1.70 5.85
C MET A 143 -14.34 -2.22 6.52
N THR A 144 -14.27 -2.54 7.81
CA THR A 144 -15.42 -2.94 8.62
C THR A 144 -16.40 -1.79 8.86
N GLU A 145 -15.90 -0.56 8.94
CA GLU A 145 -16.68 0.66 9.15
C GLU A 145 -16.12 1.80 8.28
N SER A 146 -17.01 2.66 7.75
CA SER A 146 -16.62 3.79 6.90
C SER A 146 -15.72 4.80 7.61
N LYS A 147 -15.82 4.93 8.93
CA LYS A 147 -14.98 5.84 9.73
C LYS A 147 -13.49 5.55 9.60
N TRP A 148 -13.13 4.32 9.22
CA TRP A 148 -11.74 3.94 8.98
C TRP A 148 -11.18 4.44 7.65
N ALA A 149 -12.03 4.88 6.72
CA ALA A 149 -11.63 5.53 5.47
C ALA A 149 -11.69 7.06 5.55
N GLU A 150 -12.25 7.63 6.62
CA GLU A 150 -12.41 9.08 6.77
C GLU A 150 -11.07 9.83 6.70
N GLY A 151 -11.08 10.92 5.94
CA GLY A 151 -9.92 11.78 5.68
C GLY A 151 -9.01 11.29 4.56
N ILE A 152 -9.14 10.05 4.09
CA ILE A 152 -8.37 9.58 2.94
C ILE A 152 -9.00 10.14 1.66
N GLU A 153 -8.19 10.77 0.81
CA GLU A 153 -8.65 11.37 -0.44
C GLU A 153 -8.00 10.71 -1.67
N PRO A 154 -8.75 10.54 -2.77
CA PRO A 154 -8.18 10.14 -4.06
C PRO A 154 -7.05 11.08 -4.50
N GLY A 155 -6.02 10.52 -5.12
CA GLY A 155 -4.83 11.25 -5.56
C GLY A 155 -3.73 11.39 -4.50
N LEU A 156 -3.98 10.95 -3.25
CA LEU A 156 -2.92 10.84 -2.24
C LEU A 156 -1.85 9.85 -2.70
N VAL A 157 -0.59 10.30 -2.77
CA VAL A 157 0.58 9.49 -3.14
C VAL A 157 1.59 9.48 -2.00
N PHE A 158 2.07 8.30 -1.61
CA PHE A 158 3.08 8.16 -0.57
C PHE A 158 3.97 6.93 -0.79
N GLY A 159 5.23 7.06 -0.37
CA GLY A 159 6.15 5.91 -0.26
C GLY A 159 6.05 5.26 1.11
N SER A 160 6.15 3.93 1.15
CA SER A 160 6.32 3.14 2.37
C SER A 160 7.31 1.99 2.14
N THR A 161 8.17 1.78 3.14
CA THR A 161 9.17 0.71 3.20
C THR A 161 8.84 -0.30 4.31
N ALA A 162 7.78 -0.06 5.08
CA ALA A 162 7.49 -0.79 6.32
C ALA A 162 6.69 -2.09 6.09
N TYR A 163 6.72 -2.59 4.86
CA TYR A 163 5.91 -3.71 4.40
C TYR A 163 6.71 -5.01 4.27
N ASP A 164 7.96 -5.05 4.70
CA ASP A 164 8.76 -6.29 4.67
C ASP A 164 8.27 -7.38 5.66
N VAL A 165 7.27 -7.09 6.49
CA VAL A 165 6.68 -7.98 7.51
C VAL A 165 5.33 -8.55 7.08
N TRP A 166 5.24 -9.10 5.87
CA TRP A 166 3.99 -9.69 5.39
C TRP A 166 3.76 -11.10 5.92
N TRP A 167 2.82 -11.24 6.86
CA TRP A 167 2.36 -12.54 7.33
C TRP A 167 1.27 -13.07 6.40
N ASN A 168 1.30 -14.38 6.14
CA ASN A 168 0.16 -15.05 5.54
C ASN A 168 -1.06 -14.79 6.45
N ASP A 169 -2.08 -14.14 5.87
CA ASP A 169 -3.36 -13.98 6.55
C ASP A 169 -3.98 -15.37 6.72
N PRO A 170 -4.15 -15.88 7.96
CA PRO A 170 -4.70 -17.21 8.18
C PRO A 170 -6.17 -17.33 7.75
N THR A 171 -6.80 -16.21 7.41
CA THR A 171 -8.18 -16.15 6.89
C THR A 171 -8.23 -15.83 5.39
N ARG A 172 -7.08 -15.76 4.72
CA ARG A 172 -7.01 -15.59 3.27
C ARG A 172 -7.95 -16.63 2.62
N PRO A 173 -8.87 -16.22 1.73
CA PRO A 173 -9.61 -17.19 0.93
C PRO A 173 -8.59 -18.02 0.13
N GLU A 174 -8.68 -19.35 0.21
CA GLU A 174 -7.91 -20.21 -0.70
C GLU A 174 -8.33 -19.85 -2.13
N VAL A 175 -7.37 -19.41 -2.93
CA VAL A 175 -7.58 -19.02 -4.33
C VAL A 175 -7.43 -20.26 -5.21
#